data_AF-A0A921E3N2-F1
#
_entry.id   AF-A0A921E3N2-F1
#
_cell.length_a   1.000
_cell.length_b   1.000
_cell.length_c   1.000
_cell.angle_alpha   90.00
_cell.angle_beta   90.00
_cell.angle_gamma   90.00
#
_symmetry.space_group_name_H-M   'P 1'
#
loop_
_entity.id
_entity.type
_entity.pdbx_description
1 polymer ?
#
loop_
_entity_poly.entity_id
_entity_poly.type
_entity_poly.pdbx_seq_one_letter_code
_entity_poly.pdbx_strand_id
1 'polypeptide(L)'
;MSGKNLLQRKTVVNAALSNRAVLARDLAQWLEDREASSGASRTIARAALERRHGIPRGVFWSARHRVRESLGRWLDHLIEARVQAVRSEVYELETTLAAARALGRPDLESEIAAAEADLAHARERLATIRDQARS
;
A
#
# COMPACT_ATOMS: atom_id res chain seq x y z
N MET A 1 -44.16 13.03 0.85
CA MET A 1 -42.82 13.68 0.97
C MET A 1 -41.65 12.68 0.91
N SER A 2 -41.59 11.77 -0.09
CA SER A 2 -40.63 10.62 -0.07
C SER A 2 -39.47 10.70 -1.08
N GLY A 3 -39.54 11.57 -2.10
CA GLY A 3 -38.56 11.61 -3.20
C GLY A 3 -37.22 12.28 -2.86
N LYS A 4 -37.20 13.30 -1.98
CA LYS A 4 -35.97 14.03 -1.61
C LYS A 4 -34.98 13.17 -0.82
N ASN A 5 -35.47 12.26 0.03
CA ASN A 5 -34.65 11.40 0.88
C ASN A 5 -33.95 10.28 0.08
N LEU A 6 -34.61 9.73 -0.94
CA LEU A 6 -34.05 8.72 -1.84
C LEU A 6 -32.94 9.28 -2.74
N LEU A 7 -33.11 10.49 -3.28
CA LEU A 7 -32.10 11.16 -4.09
C LEU A 7 -30.84 11.48 -3.26
N GLN A 8 -31.00 12.03 -2.05
CA GLN A 8 -29.87 12.32 -1.16
C GLN A 8 -29.10 11.04 -0.78
N ARG A 9 -29.79 9.96 -0.41
CA ARG A 9 -29.15 8.66 -0.10
C ARG A 9 -28.37 8.12 -1.29
N LYS A 10 -28.93 8.17 -2.51
CA LYS A 10 -28.23 7.75 -3.74
C LYS A 10 -26.97 8.58 -3.99
N THR A 11 -27.03 9.90 -3.80
CA THR A 11 -25.86 10.77 -3.97
C THR A 11 -24.75 10.47 -2.96
N VAL A 12 -25.09 10.25 -1.69
CA VAL A 12 -24.13 9.90 -0.64
C VAL A 12 -23.46 8.55 -0.91
N VAL A 13 -24.25 7.53 -1.29
CA VAL A 13 -23.71 6.20 -1.64
C VAL A 13 -22.77 6.28 -2.84
N ASN A 14 -23.14 7.01 -3.89
CA ASN A 14 -22.30 7.19 -5.08
C ASN A 14 -21.00 7.95 -4.77
N ALA A 15 -21.04 8.95 -3.89
CA ALA A 15 -19.85 9.67 -3.44
C ALA A 15 -18.91 8.77 -2.61
N ALA A 16 -19.46 7.99 -1.67
CA ALA A 16 -18.68 7.05 -0.86
C ALA A 16 -18.03 5.95 -1.72
N LEU A 17 -18.76 5.38 -2.68
CA LEU A 17 -18.23 4.41 -3.64
C LEU A 17 -17.13 5.01 -4.54
N SER A 18 -17.32 6.27 -4.96
CA SER A 18 -16.32 6.99 -5.75
C SER A 18 -15.02 7.20 -4.96
N ASN A 19 -15.11 7.62 -3.70
CA ASN A 19 -13.95 7.81 -2.84
C ASN A 19 -13.20 6.48 -2.59
N ARG A 20 -13.93 5.40 -2.30
CA ARG A 20 -13.32 4.06 -2.14
C ARG A 20 -12.61 3.58 -3.41
N ALA A 21 -13.20 3.81 -4.58
CA ALA A 21 -12.59 3.40 -5.85
C ALA A 21 -11.32 4.22 -6.17
N VAL A 22 -11.28 5.51 -5.82
CA VAL A 22 -10.08 6.35 -5.97
C VAL A 22 -8.97 5.87 -5.05
N LEU A 23 -9.26 5.63 -3.77
CA LEU A 23 -8.27 5.10 -2.83
C LEU A 23 -7.74 3.73 -3.27
N ALA A 24 -8.62 2.83 -3.71
CA ALA A 24 -8.22 1.51 -4.21
C ALA A 24 -7.30 1.63 -5.44
N ARG A 25 -7.58 2.55 -6.35
CA ARG A 25 -6.70 2.81 -7.50
C ARG A 25 -5.31 3.25 -7.04
N ASP A 26 -5.25 4.23 -6.15
CA ASP A 26 -3.98 4.82 -5.72
C ASP A 26 -3.13 3.81 -4.96
N LEU A 27 -3.76 2.95 -4.13
CA LEU A 27 -3.09 1.83 -3.47
C LEU A 27 -2.60 0.76 -4.45
N ALA A 28 -3.41 0.40 -5.45
CA ALA A 28 -3.01 -0.56 -6.47
C ALA A 28 -1.80 -0.05 -7.29
N GLN A 29 -1.77 1.24 -7.61
CA GLN A 29 -0.66 1.87 -8.30
C GLN A 29 0.61 1.86 -7.43
N TRP A 30 0.50 2.25 -6.17
CA TRP A 30 1.62 2.23 -5.23
C TRP A 30 2.24 0.84 -5.07
N LEU A 31 1.41 -0.21 -4.93
CA LEU A 31 1.88 -1.58 -4.81
C LEU A 31 2.59 -2.07 -6.08
N GLU A 32 2.04 -1.76 -7.26
CA GLU A 32 2.66 -2.10 -8.54
C GLU A 32 4.01 -1.42 -8.73
N ASP A 33 4.11 -0.13 -8.41
CA ASP A 33 5.35 0.63 -8.58
C ASP A 33 6.43 0.19 -7.59
N ARG A 34 6.05 -0.10 -6.33
CA ARG A 34 6.97 -0.66 -5.33
C ARG A 34 7.53 -2.01 -5.74
N GLU A 35 6.70 -2.90 -6.25
CA GLU A 35 7.17 -4.21 -6.68
C GLU A 35 7.98 -4.15 -7.99
N ALA A 36 7.75 -3.12 -8.81
CA ALA A 36 8.56 -2.87 -9.99
C ALA A 36 9.90 -2.17 -9.67
N SER A 37 10.03 -1.48 -8.52
CA SER A 37 11.25 -0.73 -8.18
C SER A 37 12.48 -1.62 -7.93
N SER A 38 12.30 -2.94 -7.80
CA SER A 38 13.39 -3.92 -7.76
C SER A 38 13.94 -4.30 -9.15
N GLY A 39 13.57 -3.57 -10.20
CA GLY A 39 13.94 -3.87 -11.60
C GLY A 39 13.07 -4.92 -12.28
N ALA A 40 12.02 -5.42 -11.61
CA ALA A 40 11.08 -6.37 -12.18
C ALA A 40 10.11 -5.70 -13.17
N SER A 41 9.72 -6.41 -14.23
CA SER A 41 8.66 -5.92 -15.10
C SER A 41 7.33 -5.82 -14.33
N ARG A 42 6.46 -4.87 -14.71
CA ARG A 42 5.12 -4.73 -14.10
C ARG A 42 4.28 -6.01 -14.16
N THR A 43 4.49 -6.85 -15.17
CA THR A 43 3.83 -8.16 -15.27
C THR A 43 4.27 -9.10 -14.14
N ILE A 44 5.57 -9.13 -13.85
CA ILE A 44 6.14 -9.95 -12.76
C ILE A 44 5.69 -9.38 -11.41
N ALA A 45 5.74 -8.06 -11.23
CA ALA A 45 5.26 -7.38 -10.03
C ALA A 45 3.80 -7.75 -9.72
N ARG A 46 2.89 -7.66 -10.70
CA ARG A 46 1.48 -8.06 -10.56
C ARG A 46 1.32 -9.54 -10.22
N ALA A 47 2.08 -10.43 -10.88
CA ALA A 47 2.02 -11.86 -10.59
C ALA A 47 2.50 -12.16 -9.17
N ALA A 48 3.47 -11.39 -8.65
CA ALA A 48 3.95 -11.52 -7.29
C ALA A 48 2.95 -10.97 -6.26
N LEU A 49 2.27 -9.86 -6.57
CA LEU A 49 1.18 -9.30 -5.75
C LEU A 49 -0.04 -10.23 -5.71
N GLU A 50 -0.41 -10.84 -6.84
CA GLU A 50 -1.46 -11.84 -6.91
C GLU A 50 -1.13 -13.07 -6.04
N ARG A 51 0.08 -13.61 -6.15
CA ARG A 51 0.51 -14.77 -5.36
C ARG A 51 0.60 -14.48 -3.86
N ARG A 52 1.08 -13.30 -3.46
CA ARG A 52 1.32 -12.96 -2.04
C ARG A 52 0.09 -12.42 -1.32
N HIS A 53 -0.77 -11.68 -2.02
CA HIS A 53 -1.88 -10.94 -1.41
C HIS A 53 -3.24 -11.31 -1.99
N GLY A 54 -3.30 -12.23 -2.95
CA GLY A 54 -4.56 -12.66 -3.57
C GLY A 54 -5.24 -11.57 -4.40
N ILE A 55 -4.54 -10.47 -4.74
CA ILE A 55 -5.09 -9.37 -5.53
C ILE A 55 -5.03 -9.75 -7.01
N PRO A 56 -6.17 -9.94 -7.71
CA PRO A 56 -6.16 -10.38 -9.09
C PRO A 56 -5.48 -9.35 -10.00
N ARG A 57 -4.78 -9.82 -11.04
CA ARG A 57 -4.14 -8.92 -12.02
C ARG A 57 -5.11 -7.92 -12.66
N GLY A 58 -6.38 -8.33 -12.80
CA GLY A 58 -7.47 -7.49 -13.31
C GLY A 58 -7.77 -6.25 -12.46
N VAL A 59 -7.41 -6.24 -11.18
CA VAL A 59 -7.55 -5.07 -10.30
C VAL A 59 -6.59 -3.96 -10.75
N PHE A 60 -5.34 -4.29 -11.05
CA PHE A 60 -4.35 -3.33 -11.54
C PHE A 60 -4.70 -2.78 -12.93
N TRP A 61 -5.27 -3.64 -13.79
CA TRP A 61 -5.84 -3.18 -15.06
C TRP A 61 -7.01 -2.21 -14.84
N SER A 62 -7.94 -2.55 -13.95
CA SER A 62 -9.10 -1.71 -13.62
C SER A 62 -8.68 -0.37 -13.02
N ALA A 63 -7.64 -0.35 -12.17
CA ALA A 63 -7.05 0.85 -11.60
C ALA A 63 -6.52 1.79 -12.70
N ARG A 64 -5.74 1.25 -13.66
CA ARG A 64 -5.20 2.01 -14.78
C ARG A 64 -6.29 2.59 -15.69
N HIS A 65 -7.30 1.80 -16.00
CA HIS A 65 -8.39 2.19 -16.92
C HIS A 65 -9.58 2.86 -16.22
N ARG A 66 -9.46 3.18 -14.93
CA ARG A 66 -10.46 3.89 -14.13
C ARG A 66 -11.84 3.21 -14.13
N VAL A 67 -11.88 1.88 -14.17
CA VAL A 67 -13.12 1.09 -14.11
C VAL A 67 -13.56 0.98 -12.64
N ARG A 68 -14.49 1.86 -12.22
CA ARG A 68 -14.75 2.15 -10.79
C ARG A 68 -15.54 1.09 -10.03
N GLU A 69 -16.46 0.40 -10.69
CA GLU A 69 -17.50 -0.40 -10.02
C GLU A 69 -16.98 -1.65 -9.29
N SER A 70 -15.76 -2.11 -9.59
CA SER A 70 -15.15 -3.28 -8.95
C SER A 70 -13.98 -2.95 -8.01
N LEU A 71 -13.32 -1.79 -8.18
CA LEU A 71 -12.12 -1.42 -7.42
C LEU A 71 -12.38 -1.27 -5.92
N GLY A 72 -13.48 -0.62 -5.54
CA GLY A 72 -13.82 -0.38 -4.14
C GLY A 72 -14.04 -1.65 -3.30
N ARG A 73 -14.29 -2.80 -3.95
CA ARG A 73 -14.41 -4.13 -3.30
C ARG A 73 -13.05 -4.70 -2.88
N TRP A 74 -11.97 -4.27 -3.55
CA TRP A 74 -10.61 -4.73 -3.27
C TRP A 74 -9.85 -3.81 -2.31
N LEU A 75 -10.48 -2.70 -1.86
CA LEU A 75 -9.82 -1.70 -1.03
C LEU A 75 -9.17 -2.32 0.22
N ASP A 76 -9.87 -3.21 0.91
CA ASP A 76 -9.38 -3.79 2.16
C ASP A 76 -8.17 -4.71 1.92
N HIS A 77 -8.19 -5.50 0.83
CA HIS A 77 -7.06 -6.33 0.42
C HIS A 77 -5.84 -5.49 -0.01
N LEU A 78 -6.08 -4.34 -0.65
CA LEU A 78 -5.03 -3.39 -1.06
C LEU A 78 -4.41 -2.68 0.15
N ILE A 79 -5.22 -2.32 1.16
CA ILE A 79 -4.74 -1.78 2.43
C ILE A 79 -3.89 -2.84 3.15
N GLU A 80 -4.37 -4.07 3.25
CA GLU A 80 -3.63 -5.16 3.88
C GLU A 80 -2.30 -5.44 3.18
N ALA A 81 -2.30 -5.50 1.84
CA ALA A 81 -1.07 -5.65 1.06
C ALA A 81 -0.07 -4.50 1.32
N ARG A 82 -0.56 -3.25 1.44
CA ARG A 82 0.28 -2.10 1.79
C ARG A 82 0.86 -2.23 3.20
N VAL A 83 0.07 -2.67 4.17
CA VAL A 83 0.53 -2.92 5.55
C VAL A 83 1.63 -3.98 5.56
N GLN A 84 1.44 -5.10 4.86
CA GLN A 84 2.43 -6.17 4.79
C GLN A 84 3.72 -5.74 4.10
N ALA A 85 3.62 -4.95 3.02
CA ALA A 85 4.78 -4.41 2.32
C ALA A 85 5.62 -3.49 3.22
N VAL A 86 4.97 -2.60 3.99
CA VAL A 86 5.68 -1.71 4.92
C VAL A 86 6.25 -2.47 6.12
N ARG A 87 5.55 -3.50 6.64
CA ARG A 87 6.09 -4.37 7.69
C ARG A 87 7.34 -5.12 7.25
N SER A 88 7.35 -5.61 6.01
CA SER A 88 8.52 -6.30 5.46
C SER A 88 9.72 -5.36 5.35
N GLU A 89 9.51 -4.11 4.93
CA GLU A 89 10.56 -3.07 4.90
C GLU A 89 11.13 -2.79 6.28
N VAL A 90 10.26 -2.63 7.29
CA VAL A 90 10.68 -2.43 8.69
C VAL A 90 11.55 -3.60 9.15
N TYR A 91 11.14 -4.83 8.88
CA TYR A 91 11.90 -6.02 9.25
C TYR A 91 13.26 -6.11 8.55
N GLU A 92 13.32 -5.81 7.25
CA GLU A 92 14.57 -5.80 6.47
C GLU A 92 15.55 -4.74 6.99
N LEU A 93 15.05 -3.53 7.29
CA LEU A 93 15.86 -2.44 7.86
C LEU A 93 16.36 -2.80 9.26
N GLU A 94 15.51 -3.35 10.13
CA GLU A 94 15.91 -3.83 11.46
C GLU A 94 17.00 -4.90 11.39
N THR A 95 16.85 -5.86 10.48
CA THR A 95 17.82 -6.94 10.28
C THR A 95 19.14 -6.39 9.76
N THR A 96 19.10 -5.46 8.81
CA THR A 96 20.28 -4.80 8.23
C THR A 96 21.03 -3.98 9.28
N LEU A 97 20.30 -3.21 10.10
CA LEU A 97 20.88 -2.44 11.21
C LEU A 97 21.51 -3.34 12.27
N ALA A 98 20.84 -4.45 12.62
CA ALA A 98 21.39 -5.41 13.58
C ALA A 98 22.70 -6.02 13.06
N ALA A 99 22.76 -6.39 11.78
CA ALA A 99 23.97 -6.90 11.15
C ALA A 99 25.09 -5.84 11.09
N ALA A 100 24.78 -4.61 10.68
CA ALA A 100 25.76 -3.53 10.60
C ALA A 100 26.35 -3.19 11.98
N ARG A 101 25.52 -3.14 13.03
CA ARG A 101 25.97 -2.93 14.42
C ARG A 101 26.83 -4.08 14.92
N ALA A 102 26.48 -5.32 14.59
CA ALA A 102 27.26 -6.50 14.99
C ALA A 102 28.66 -6.53 14.36
N LEU A 103 28.83 -5.92 13.18
CA LEU A 103 30.13 -5.82 12.52
C LEU A 103 31.08 -4.80 13.18
N GLY A 104 30.57 -3.91 14.05
CA GLY A 104 31.40 -3.00 14.86
C GLY A 104 32.31 -2.08 14.04
N ARG A 105 31.86 -1.66 12.84
CA ARG A 105 32.66 -0.87 11.89
C ARG A 105 32.32 0.62 11.99
N PRO A 106 33.23 1.46 12.52
CA PRO A 106 32.98 2.90 12.67
C PRO A 106 32.88 3.64 11.33
N ASP A 107 33.43 3.09 10.25
CA ASP A 107 33.28 3.66 8.91
C ASP A 107 31.87 3.50 8.32
N LEU A 108 31.00 2.70 8.95
CA LEU A 108 29.61 2.51 8.57
C LEU A 108 28.63 3.35 9.42
N GLU A 109 29.13 4.21 10.32
CA GLU A 109 28.28 4.99 11.24
C GLU A 109 27.28 5.88 10.48
N SER A 110 27.68 6.44 9.34
CA SER A 110 26.80 7.30 8.54
C SER A 110 25.70 6.49 7.85
N GLU A 111 26.02 5.32 7.34
CA GLU A 111 25.06 4.38 6.73
C GLU A 111 24.10 3.79 7.77
N ILE A 112 24.60 3.50 8.97
CA ILE A 112 23.77 3.08 10.11
C ILE A 112 22.80 4.21 10.49
N ALA A 113 23.28 5.44 10.63
CA ALA A 113 22.41 6.59 10.94
C ALA A 113 21.35 6.83 9.85
N ALA A 114 21.70 6.68 8.57
CA ALA A 114 20.74 6.78 7.47
C ALA A 114 19.67 5.68 7.55
N ALA A 115 20.08 4.42 7.76
CA ALA A 115 19.15 3.31 7.88
C ALA A 115 18.25 3.41 9.13
N GLU A 116 18.72 4.03 10.22
CA GLU A 116 17.89 4.35 11.40
C GLU A 116 16.81 5.39 11.08
N ALA A 117 17.15 6.43 10.30
CA ALA A 117 16.17 7.41 9.84
C ALA A 117 15.12 6.77 8.91
N ASP A 118 15.56 5.91 7.99
CA ASP A 118 14.66 5.15 7.11
C ASP A 118 13.73 4.23 7.93
N LEU A 119 14.24 3.57 8.97
CA LEU A 119 13.44 2.74 9.87
C LEU A 119 12.40 3.56 10.64
N ALA A 120 12.78 4.74 11.16
CA ALA A 120 11.86 5.63 11.84
C ALA A 120 10.72 6.07 10.90
N HIS A 121 11.06 6.47 9.67
CA HIS A 121 10.09 6.86 8.66
C HIS A 121 9.16 5.68 8.28
N ALA A 122 9.72 4.47 8.09
CA ALA A 122 8.93 3.29 7.76
C ALA A 122 7.92 2.94 8.88
N ARG A 123 8.32 3.06 10.15
CA ARG A 123 7.44 2.85 11.31
C ARG A 123 6.34 3.91 11.42
N GLU A 124 6.66 5.17 11.15
CA GLU A 124 5.67 6.26 11.11
C GLU A 124 4.61 6.04 10.02
N ARG A 125 5.03 5.63 8.82
CA ARG A 125 4.09 5.25 7.75
C ARG A 125 3.18 4.10 8.19
N LEU A 126 3.72 3.09 8.87
CA LEU A 126 2.93 1.96 9.36
C LEU A 126 1.87 2.41 10.39
N ALA A 127 2.23 3.32 11.29
CA ALA A 127 1.29 3.91 12.25
C ALA A 127 0.16 4.67 11.53
N THR A 128 0.52 5.55 10.59
CA THR A 128 -0.44 6.31 9.79
C THR A 128 -1.42 5.40 9.04
N ILE A 129 -0.93 4.31 8.42
CA ILE A 129 -1.80 3.36 7.71
C ILE A 129 -2.77 2.67 8.68
N ARG A 130 -2.32 2.30 9.89
CA ARG A 130 -3.19 1.67 10.90
C ARG A 130 -4.28 2.61 11.37
N ASP A 131 -3.99 3.89 11.51
CA ASP A 131 -4.97 4.89 11.93
C ASP A 131 -5.98 5.18 10.81
N GLN A 132 -5.52 5.23 9.55
CA GLN A 132 -6.39 5.33 8.37
C GLN A 132 -7.31 4.12 8.21
N ALA A 133 -6.86 2.91 8.57
CA ALA A 133 -7.67 1.70 8.49
C ALA A 133 -8.72 1.58 9.60
N ARG A 134 -8.62 2.38 10.69
CA ARG A 134 -9.55 2.39 11.82
C ARG A 134 -10.63 3.49 11.73
N SER A 135 -10.42 4.48 10.87
CA SER A 135 -11.28 5.66 10.70
C SER A 135 -12.36 5.42 9.65
#